data_AF-A0A3C1DCY4-F1
#
_entry.id   AF-A0A3C1DCY4-F1
#
_cell.length_a   1.000
_cell.length_b   1.000
_cell.length_c   1.000
_cell.angle_alpha   90.00
_cell.angle_beta   90.00
_cell.angle_gamma   90.00
#
_symmetry.space_group_name_H-M   'P 1'
#
loop_
_entity.id
_entity.type
_entity.pdbx_description
1 polymer ?
#
loop_
_entity_poly.entity_id
_entity_poly.type
_entity_poly.pdbx_seq_one_letter_code
_entity_poly.pdbx_strand_id
1 'polypeptide(L)'
;MRIRCTNPECEFDHVNTRVHHITGDKAAGMPTIAEFCEASGFIGLLADYAFAAHNAKQAGRHHPYKSLSAHGIEMPEVSTVDTREMSANAIGIGRLVHACAHFGIPFENRHDATACVSW
;
A
#
# COMPACT_ATOMS: atom_id res chain seq x y z
N MET A 1 -0.44 -19.31 4.54
CA MET A 1 -1.17 -18.59 3.47
C MET A 1 -0.41 -17.30 3.18
N ARG A 2 -0.03 -17.02 1.93
CA ARG A 2 0.62 -15.73 1.59
C ARG A 2 -0.48 -14.70 1.36
N ILE A 3 -0.66 -13.79 2.31
CA ILE A 3 -1.67 -12.72 2.23
C ILE A 3 -1.30 -11.81 1.04
N ARG A 4 -2.21 -11.71 0.08
CA ARG A 4 -2.02 -10.90 -1.15
C ARG A 4 -2.96 -9.70 -1.21
N CYS A 5 -4.03 -9.73 -0.43
CA CYS A 5 -4.99 -8.65 -0.24
C CYS A 5 -5.69 -8.85 1.12
N THR A 6 -6.40 -7.82 1.57
CA THR A 6 -7.29 -7.88 2.73
C THR A 6 -8.74 -7.83 2.26
N ASN A 7 -9.64 -8.48 2.99
CA ASN A 7 -11.07 -8.33 2.76
C ASN A 7 -11.51 -6.92 3.20
N PRO A 8 -12.11 -6.10 2.31
CA PRO A 8 -12.52 -4.74 2.64
C PRO A 8 -13.88 -4.66 3.33
N GLU A 9 -14.60 -5.78 3.47
CA GLU A 9 -15.93 -5.86 4.10
C GLU A 9 -16.98 -4.93 3.47
N CYS A 10 -16.78 -4.60 2.19
CA CYS A 10 -17.66 -3.74 1.43
C CYS A 10 -17.79 -4.22 -0.01
N GLU A 11 -18.70 -3.60 -0.75
CA GLU A 11 -18.83 -3.83 -2.19
C GLU A 11 -17.58 -3.38 -2.93
N PHE A 12 -17.24 -4.14 -3.99
CA PHE A 12 -16.09 -3.86 -4.83
C PHE A 12 -16.47 -2.89 -5.94
N ASP A 13 -15.77 -1.76 -6.00
CA ASP A 13 -15.88 -0.84 -7.12
C ASP A 13 -15.34 -1.47 -8.42
N HIS A 14 -16.09 -1.30 -9.52
CA HIS A 14 -15.77 -1.89 -10.81
C HIS A 14 -14.47 -1.35 -11.41
N VAL A 15 -14.15 -0.07 -11.18
CA VAL A 15 -12.92 0.53 -11.70
C VAL A 15 -11.72 -0.04 -10.94
N ASN A 16 -11.78 -0.11 -9.61
CA ASN A 16 -10.74 -0.70 -8.78
C ASN A 16 -10.50 -2.18 -9.12
N THR A 17 -11.57 -2.95 -9.32
CA THR A 17 -11.48 -4.35 -9.73
C THR A 17 -10.76 -4.49 -11.07
N ARG A 18 -11.09 -3.64 -12.05
CA ARG A 18 -10.47 -3.65 -13.38
C ARG A 18 -8.99 -3.25 -13.34
N VAL A 19 -8.62 -2.30 -12.50
CA VAL A 19 -7.25 -1.75 -12.41
C VAL A 19 -6.32 -2.66 -11.61
N HIS A 20 -6.79 -3.22 -10.50
CA HIS A 20 -5.96 -4.00 -9.58
C HIS A 20 -6.13 -5.51 -9.73
N HIS A 21 -7.14 -5.96 -10.48
CA HIS A 21 -7.47 -7.38 -10.65
C HIS A 21 -7.75 -8.13 -9.33
N ILE A 22 -8.13 -7.39 -8.28
CA ILE A 22 -8.59 -7.94 -7.00
C ILE A 22 -10.12 -8.02 -7.07
N THR A 23 -10.64 -9.24 -7.04
CA THR A 23 -12.09 -9.53 -7.10
C THR A 23 -12.61 -9.93 -5.73
N GLY A 24 -13.94 -9.89 -5.56
CA GLY A 24 -14.60 -10.40 -4.35
C GLY A 24 -14.18 -11.83 -4.03
N ASP A 25 -14.13 -12.72 -5.02
CA ASP A 25 -13.69 -14.12 -4.84
C ASP A 25 -12.24 -14.25 -4.34
N LYS A 26 -11.34 -13.33 -4.73
CA LYS A 26 -9.94 -13.34 -4.26
C LYS A 26 -9.81 -12.82 -2.82
N ALA A 27 -10.70 -11.90 -2.44
CA ALA A 27 -10.77 -11.37 -1.09
C ALA A 27 -11.59 -12.28 -0.16
N ALA A 28 -12.43 -13.15 -0.71
CA ALA A 28 -13.22 -14.12 0.05
C ALA A 28 -12.30 -15.07 0.83
N GLY A 29 -12.43 -15.07 2.15
CA GLY A 29 -11.57 -15.86 3.06
C GLY A 29 -10.18 -15.26 3.32
N MET A 30 -9.89 -14.06 2.80
CA MET A 30 -8.73 -13.28 3.26
C MET A 30 -9.05 -12.55 4.56
N PRO A 31 -8.05 -12.27 5.41
CA PRO A 31 -8.27 -11.51 6.63
C PRO A 31 -8.71 -10.07 6.32
N THR A 32 -9.45 -9.48 7.24
CA THR A 32 -9.67 -8.03 7.27
C THR A 32 -8.35 -7.30 7.54
N ILE A 33 -8.34 -5.97 7.38
CA ILE A 33 -7.14 -5.18 7.74
C ILE A 33 -6.82 -5.30 9.24
N ALA A 34 -7.85 -5.36 10.09
CA ALA A 34 -7.69 -5.47 11.54
C ALA A 34 -7.05 -6.83 11.91
N GLU A 35 -7.60 -7.92 11.38
CA GLU A 35 -7.06 -9.28 11.59
C GLU A 35 -5.63 -9.41 11.07
N PHE A 36 -5.34 -8.82 9.90
CA PHE A 36 -3.98 -8.77 9.36
C PHE A 36 -3.03 -8.03 10.32
N CYS A 37 -3.42 -6.84 10.80
CA CYS A 37 -2.59 -6.04 11.69
C CYS A 37 -2.33 -6.74 13.03
N GLU A 38 -3.34 -7.38 13.60
CA GLU A 38 -3.21 -8.17 14.83
C GLU A 38 -2.26 -9.35 14.62
N ALA A 39 -2.48 -10.16 13.59
CA ALA A 39 -1.69 -11.37 13.34
C ALA A 39 -0.23 -11.07 12.98
N SER A 40 0.04 -9.93 12.33
CA SER A 40 1.39 -9.55 11.89
C SER A 40 2.15 -8.66 12.86
N GLY A 41 1.46 -8.07 13.86
CA GLY A 41 2.04 -7.02 14.70
C GLY A 41 2.37 -5.74 13.92
N PHE A 42 1.75 -5.52 12.75
CA PHE A 42 2.09 -4.43 11.84
C PHE A 42 2.04 -3.04 12.48
N ILE A 43 1.04 -2.79 13.35
CA ILE A 43 0.91 -1.49 14.04
C ILE A 43 2.11 -1.25 14.97
N GLY A 44 2.55 -2.28 15.69
CA GLY A 44 3.74 -2.19 16.54
C GLY A 44 4.99 -1.86 15.73
N LEU A 45 5.17 -2.52 14.58
CA LEU A 45 6.30 -2.25 13.68
C LEU A 45 6.31 -0.80 13.18
N LEU A 46 5.15 -0.20 12.92
CA LEU A 46 5.09 1.19 12.46
C LEU A 46 5.42 2.22 13.55
N ALA A 47 5.35 1.85 14.83
CA ALA A 47 5.75 2.72 15.93
C ALA A 47 7.29 2.83 16.04
N ASP A 48 8.01 1.75 15.70
CA ASP A 48 9.46 1.68 15.86
C ASP A 48 10.24 2.15 14.61
N TYR A 49 9.58 2.21 13.45
CA TYR A 49 10.25 2.48 12.17
C TYR A 49 9.59 3.59 11.36
N ALA A 50 10.41 4.34 10.62
CA ALA A 50 9.92 5.27 9.62
C ALA A 50 9.34 4.50 8.42
N PHE A 51 8.13 4.88 8.00
CA PHE A 51 7.45 4.31 6.85
C PHE A 51 7.85 5.04 5.56
N ALA A 52 8.78 4.44 4.81
CA ALA A 52 9.19 4.93 3.50
C ALA A 52 8.35 4.27 2.40
N ALA A 53 7.59 5.07 1.65
CA ALA A 53 6.79 4.58 0.54
C ALA A 53 6.65 5.63 -0.56
N HIS A 54 6.43 5.16 -1.80
CA HIS A 54 6.12 6.06 -2.90
C HIS A 54 4.68 6.56 -2.73
N ASN A 55 4.50 7.88 -2.65
CA ASN A 55 3.20 8.50 -2.32
C ASN A 55 2.74 8.20 -0.88
N ALA A 56 3.69 8.13 0.06
CA ALA A 56 3.43 7.83 1.47
C ALA A 56 2.44 8.80 2.12
N LYS A 57 2.52 10.11 1.82
CA LYS A 57 1.64 11.12 2.43
C LYS A 57 0.18 11.00 2.00
N GLN A 58 -0.06 10.46 0.81
CA GLN A 58 -1.40 10.28 0.26
C GLN A 58 -1.85 8.84 0.51
N ALA A 59 -1.48 7.91 -0.37
CA ALA A 59 -2.04 6.56 -0.35
C ALA A 59 -1.48 5.71 0.81
N GLY A 60 -0.18 5.81 1.07
CA GLY A 60 0.52 4.94 2.03
C GLY A 60 0.08 5.13 3.48
N ARG A 61 -0.27 6.36 3.87
CA ARG A 61 -0.79 6.68 5.20
C ARG A 61 -2.33 6.74 5.22
N HIS A 62 -2.97 7.41 4.26
CA HIS A 62 -4.40 7.70 4.36
C HIS A 62 -5.26 6.43 4.34
N HIS A 63 -4.97 5.47 3.44
CA HIS A 63 -5.82 4.29 3.29
C HIS A 63 -5.76 3.35 4.50
N PRO A 64 -4.59 2.95 5.03
CA PRO A 64 -4.52 2.12 6.23
C PRO A 64 -5.18 2.79 7.44
N TYR A 65 -4.96 4.09 7.64
CA TYR A 65 -5.57 4.83 8.76
C TYR A 65 -7.09 4.84 8.66
N LYS A 66 -7.63 5.13 7.46
CA LYS A 66 -9.07 5.12 7.24
C LYS A 66 -9.66 3.73 7.48
N SER A 67 -9.05 2.69 6.91
CA SER A 67 -9.53 1.32 7.07
C SER A 67 -9.48 0.86 8.54
N LEU A 68 -8.39 1.14 9.26
CA LEU A 68 -8.29 0.78 10.69
C LEU A 68 -9.24 1.59 11.58
N SER A 69 -9.48 2.86 11.26
CA SER A 69 -10.47 3.67 11.98
C SER A 69 -11.89 3.12 11.88
N ALA A 70 -12.24 2.43 10.79
CA ALA A 70 -13.54 1.77 10.64
C ALA A 70 -13.72 0.59 11.62
N HIS A 71 -12.61 0.04 12.14
CA HIS A 71 -12.60 -0.97 13.20
C HIS A 71 -12.39 -0.38 14.60
N GLY A 72 -12.40 0.95 14.75
CA GLY A 72 -12.11 1.61 16.03
C GLY A 72 -10.64 1.47 16.48
N ILE A 73 -9.74 1.12 15.57
CA ILE A 73 -8.30 0.98 15.86
C ILE A 73 -7.60 2.31 15.58
N GLU A 74 -6.98 2.87 16.61
CA GLU A 74 -6.17 4.07 16.47
C GLU A 74 -4.77 3.71 15.93
N MET A 75 -4.35 4.42 14.89
CA MET A 75 -3.02 4.29 14.33
C MET A 75 -2.05 5.21 15.08
N PRO A 76 -0.85 4.75 15.45
CA PRO A 76 0.16 5.60 16.05
C PRO A 76 0.56 6.71 15.10
N GLU A 77 1.22 7.75 15.63
CA GLU A 77 1.89 8.71 14.77
C GLU A 77 3.09 8.04 14.10
N VAL A 78 3.03 7.91 12.78
CA VAL A 78 4.08 7.26 11.98
C VAL A 78 4.88 8.33 11.26
N SER A 79 6.20 8.33 11.45
CA SER A 79 7.12 9.12 10.64
C SER A 79 7.11 8.57 9.21
N THR A 80 6.77 9.40 8.22
CA THR A 80 6.68 8.97 6.83
C THR A 80 7.74 9.63 5.95
N VAL A 81 8.30 8.85 5.03
CA VAL A 81 9.20 9.33 3.99
C VAL A 81 8.53 9.12 2.65
N ASP A 82 8.21 10.21 1.96
CA ASP A 82 7.58 10.15 0.64
C ASP A 82 8.63 10.08 -0.47
N THR A 83 8.87 8.88 -0.98
CA THR A 83 9.91 8.67 -2.00
C THR A 83 9.55 9.30 -3.35
N ARG A 84 8.27 9.65 -3.58
CA ARG A 84 7.85 10.43 -4.75
C ARG A 84 8.38 11.85 -4.68
N GLU A 85 8.23 12.51 -3.53
CA GLU A 85 8.75 13.86 -3.32
C GLU A 85 10.27 13.87 -3.34
N MET A 86 10.91 12.88 -2.71
CA MET A 86 12.36 12.74 -2.75
C MET A 86 12.88 12.61 -4.18
N SER A 87 12.29 11.73 -4.98
CA SER A 87 12.68 11.54 -6.38
C SER A 87 12.39 12.80 -7.22
N ALA A 88 11.29 13.49 -6.98
CA ALA A 88 10.97 14.74 -7.67
C ALA A 88 12.01 15.83 -7.36
N ASN A 89 12.46 15.94 -6.11
CA ASN A 89 13.44 16.94 -5.70
C ASN A 89 14.87 16.58 -6.10
N ALA A 90 15.24 15.29 -6.06
CA ALA A 90 16.59 14.84 -6.34
C ALA A 90 16.91 14.75 -7.84
N ILE A 91 15.96 14.24 -8.64
CA ILE A 91 16.18 13.94 -10.07
C ILE A 91 15.07 14.46 -10.99
N GLY A 92 14.15 15.28 -10.48
CA GLY A 92 13.06 15.87 -11.29
C GLY A 92 11.95 14.89 -11.67
N ILE A 93 11.90 13.69 -11.06
CA ILE A 93 10.97 12.63 -11.45
C ILE A 93 10.02 12.27 -10.31
N GLY A 94 8.72 12.53 -10.47
CA GLY A 94 7.70 12.26 -9.45
C GLY A 94 6.71 11.13 -9.76
N ARG A 95 6.86 10.39 -10.87
CA ARG A 95 5.99 9.25 -11.18
C ARG A 95 6.81 7.96 -11.12
N LEU A 96 6.30 6.94 -10.44
CA LEU A 96 7.00 5.66 -10.27
C LEU A 96 7.47 5.06 -11.59
N VAL A 97 6.61 5.02 -12.62
CA VAL A 97 6.96 4.52 -13.95
C VAL A 97 8.16 5.24 -14.58
N HIS A 98 8.26 6.55 -14.39
CA HIS A 98 9.38 7.34 -14.92
C HIS A 98 10.63 7.11 -14.07
N ALA A 99 10.49 6.93 -12.76
CA ALA A 99 11.62 6.61 -11.88
C ALA A 99 12.20 5.23 -12.23
N CYS A 100 11.35 4.21 -12.42
CA CYS A 100 11.78 2.90 -12.87
C CYS A 100 12.49 2.98 -14.23
N ALA A 101 11.92 3.70 -15.21
CA ALA A 101 12.56 3.90 -16.51
C ALA A 101 13.93 4.60 -16.40
N HIS A 102 14.04 5.61 -15.55
CA HIS A 102 15.30 6.33 -15.30
C HIS A 102 16.41 5.41 -14.76
N PHE A 103 16.05 4.46 -13.88
CA PHE A 103 17.00 3.51 -13.31
C PHE A 103 17.14 2.20 -14.10
N GLY A 104 16.51 2.08 -15.28
CA GLY A 104 16.56 0.85 -16.09
C GLY A 104 15.83 -0.34 -15.46
N ILE A 105 14.87 -0.07 -14.58
CA ILE A 105 14.11 -1.07 -13.83
C ILE A 105 12.83 -1.43 -14.62
N PRO A 106 12.60 -2.71 -14.99
CA PRO A 106 11.38 -3.15 -15.67
C PRO A 106 10.13 -2.93 -14.81
N PHE A 107 9.09 -2.27 -15.34
CA PHE A 107 7.86 -1.99 -14.59
C PHE A 107 6.61 -2.22 -15.43
N GLU A 108 6.26 -3.49 -15.59
CA GLU A 108 5.18 -3.95 -16.48
C GLU A 108 3.81 -4.01 -15.79
N ASN A 109 3.75 -4.34 -14.50
CA ASN A 109 2.48 -4.48 -13.76
C ASN A 109 2.21 -3.28 -12.84
N ARG A 110 1.72 -2.18 -13.42
CA ARG A 110 1.73 -0.82 -12.81
C ARG A 110 0.77 -0.61 -11.63
N HIS A 111 0.04 -1.63 -11.20
CA HIS A 111 -0.97 -1.56 -10.13
C HIS A 111 -0.97 -2.77 -9.20
N ASP A 112 0.08 -3.60 -9.26
CA ASP A 112 0.32 -4.70 -8.35
C ASP A 112 1.42 -4.34 -7.35
N ALA A 113 1.03 -4.18 -6.08
CA ALA A 113 1.95 -3.84 -5.01
C ALA A 113 3.09 -4.84 -4.85
N THR A 114 2.87 -6.13 -5.16
CA THR A 114 3.92 -7.14 -5.10
C THR A 114 4.96 -6.96 -6.21
N ALA A 115 4.54 -6.51 -7.40
CA ALA A 115 5.46 -6.16 -8.49
C ALA A 115 6.28 -4.90 -8.16
N CYS A 116 5.73 -3.97 -7.38
CA CYS A 116 6.42 -2.73 -7.00
C CYS A 116 7.56 -2.91 -5.97
N VAL A 117 7.64 -4.07 -5.31
CA VAL A 117 8.64 -4.37 -4.26
C VAL A 117 9.52 -5.58 -4.59
N SER A 118 9.32 -6.19 -5.75
CA SER A 118 10.08 -7.35 -6.21
C SER A 118 11.15 -6.89 -7.19
N TRP A 119 12.37 -6.68 -6.69
CA TRP A 119 13.55 -6.27 -7.47
C TRP A 119 14.71 -7.20 -7.18
#